data_AF-A0A5N5MI41-F1
#
_entry.id   AF-A0A5N5MI41-F1
#
_cell.length_a   1.000
_cell.length_b   1.000
_cell.length_c   1.000
_cell.angle_alpha   90.00
_cell.angle_beta   90.00
_cell.angle_gamma   90.00
#
_symmetry.space_group_name_H-M   'P 1'
#
loop_
_entity.id
_entity.type
_entity.pdbx_description
1 polymer ?
#
loop_
_entity_poly.entity_id
_entity_poly.type
_entity_poly.pdbx_seq_one_letter_code
_entity_poly.pdbx_strand_id
1 'polypeptide(L)'
;MATMRGVRVFVIADTASIDGSRFTKYRVKADVVIHCGGLAINGDYKPALTLLGTIDAPLKIVIPGKSDKLLRKRDPATMIQWAAYMSSDPSIKLHLNPST
;
A
#
# COMPACT_ATOMS: atom_id res chain seq x y z
N MET A 1 26.34 -16.45 19.78
CA MET A 1 25.72 -15.15 20.10
C MET A 1 24.66 -14.85 19.06
N ALA A 2 23.39 -14.68 19.45
CA ALA A 2 22.37 -14.21 18.54
C ALA A 2 22.46 -12.68 18.45
N THR A 3 22.82 -12.14 17.29
CA THR A 3 22.71 -10.71 17.01
C THR A 3 21.23 -10.33 17.00
N MET A 4 20.82 -9.41 17.87
CA MET A 4 19.49 -8.79 17.80
C MET A 4 19.39 -8.03 16.47
N ARG A 5 18.56 -8.53 15.56
CA ARG A 5 18.30 -7.85 14.29
C ARG A 5 17.14 -6.87 14.49
N GLY A 6 17.39 -5.59 14.23
CA GLY A 6 16.35 -4.56 14.26
C GLY A 6 15.32 -4.75 13.15
N VAL A 7 14.09 -4.26 13.41
CA VAL A 7 13.00 -4.22 12.43
C VAL A 7 13.14 -2.95 11.58
N ARG A 8 13.16 -3.10 10.25
CA ARG A 8 13.19 -1.97 9.32
C ARG A 8 11.78 -1.66 8.83
N VAL A 9 11.29 -0.49 9.20
CA VAL A 9 10.01 0.04 8.74
C VAL A 9 10.25 1.02 7.61
N PHE A 10 9.56 0.83 6.49
CA PHE A 10 9.57 1.74 5.35
C PHE A 10 8.22 2.44 5.25
N VAL A 11 8.22 3.77 5.31
CA VAL A 11 7.00 4.58 5.32
C VAL A 11 6.94 5.40 4.03
N ILE A 12 5.78 5.34 3.36
CA ILE A 12 5.51 6.05 2.10
C ILE A 12 4.11 6.67 2.12
N ALA A 13 3.88 7.72 1.33
CA ALA A 13 2.60 8.41 1.21
C ALA A 13 2.53 9.15 -0.14
N ASP A 14 1.34 9.58 -0.54
CA ASP A 14 1.10 10.46 -1.68
C ASP A 14 1.75 9.96 -2.99
N THR A 15 1.60 8.67 -3.26
CA THR A 15 2.17 7.99 -4.43
C THR A 15 1.28 8.05 -5.66
N ALA A 16 0.08 8.61 -5.52
CA ALA A 16 -0.93 8.75 -6.56
C ALA A 16 -0.35 9.33 -7.88
N SER A 17 0.53 10.33 -7.80
CA SER A 17 1.14 10.99 -8.97
C SER A 17 2.39 10.30 -9.50
N ILE A 18 2.81 9.20 -8.88
CA ILE A 18 4.04 8.52 -9.24
C ILE A 18 3.70 7.37 -10.19
N ASP A 19 4.39 7.37 -11.33
CA ASP A 19 4.44 6.19 -12.18
C ASP A 19 5.16 5.06 -11.42
N GLY A 20 4.43 4.00 -11.08
CA GLY A 20 4.96 2.82 -10.38
C GLY A 20 6.16 2.18 -11.08
N SER A 21 6.32 2.38 -12.39
CA SER A 21 7.49 1.94 -13.15
C SER A 21 8.79 2.61 -12.66
N ARG A 22 8.72 3.84 -12.14
CA ARG A 22 9.88 4.59 -11.64
C ARG A 22 10.47 4.00 -10.36
N PHE A 23 9.68 3.24 -9.61
CA PHE A 23 10.13 2.55 -8.40
C PHE A 23 10.70 1.16 -8.66
N THR A 24 10.46 0.57 -9.83
CA THR A 24 11.06 -0.74 -10.19
C THR A 24 12.59 -0.73 -10.12
N LYS A 25 13.21 0.45 -10.24
CA LYS A 25 14.66 0.66 -10.08
C LYS A 25 15.14 0.58 -8.63
N TYR A 26 14.26 0.82 -7.66
CA TYR A 26 14.58 0.81 -6.23
C TYR A 26 14.00 -0.46 -5.60
N ARG A 27 14.82 -1.52 -5.53
CA ARG A 27 14.48 -2.71 -4.74
C ARG A 27 14.59 -2.37 -3.25
N VAL A 28 13.53 -1.78 -2.71
CA VAL A 28 13.40 -1.54 -1.28
C VAL A 28 13.17 -2.87 -0.59
N LYS A 29 13.99 -3.17 0.42
CA LYS A 29 13.82 -4.31 1.31
C LYS A 29 13.54 -3.82 2.72
N ALA A 30 12.37 -4.16 3.24
CA ALA A 30 11.93 -3.79 4.58
C ALA A 30 11.30 -5.00 5.29
N ASP A 31 11.16 -4.91 6.60
CA ASP A 31 10.42 -5.92 7.37
C ASP A 31 8.93 -5.52 7.45
N VAL A 32 8.62 -4.22 7.39
CA VAL A 32 7.25 -3.67 7.32
C VAL A 32 7.21 -2.46 6.38
N VAL A 33 6.16 -2.37 5.56
CA VAL A 33 5.81 -1.16 4.79
C VAL A 33 4.54 -0.55 5.37
N ILE A 34 4.50 0.77 5.50
CA ILE A 34 3.29 1.52 5.84
C ILE A 34 3.05 2.57 4.75
N HIS A 35 1.89 2.49 4.09
CA HIS A 35 1.44 3.49 3.13
C HIS A 35 0.35 4.38 3.75
N CYS A 36 0.67 5.66 3.94
CA CYS A 36 -0.16 6.62 4.69
C CYS A 36 -1.07 7.46 3.77
N GLY A 37 -1.78 6.80 2.86
CA GLY A 37 -2.76 7.44 1.99
C GLY A 37 -2.18 8.15 0.77
N GLY A 38 -3.07 8.75 -0.02
CA GLY A 38 -2.71 9.32 -1.32
C GLY A 38 -2.34 8.23 -2.31
N LEU A 39 -3.19 7.20 -2.38
CA LEU A 39 -2.95 5.99 -3.18
C LEU A 39 -3.46 6.15 -4.62
N ALA A 40 -4.52 6.94 -4.82
CA ALA A 40 -5.20 7.02 -6.10
C ALA A 40 -5.27 8.44 -6.67
N ILE A 41 -5.12 8.53 -8.00
CA ILE A 41 -5.60 9.66 -8.80
C ILE A 41 -6.91 9.23 -9.44
N ASN A 42 -7.95 10.05 -9.26
CA ASN A 42 -9.27 9.84 -9.88
C ASN A 42 -9.88 8.44 -9.61
N GLY A 43 -9.54 7.82 -8.47
CA GLY A 43 -10.03 6.50 -8.09
C GLY A 43 -9.25 5.32 -8.68
N ASP A 44 -8.18 5.56 -9.45
CA ASP A 44 -7.29 4.49 -9.92
C ASP A 44 -6.20 4.20 -8.89
N TYR A 45 -6.26 3.01 -8.28
CA TYR A 45 -5.31 2.53 -7.29
C TYR A 45 -4.17 1.70 -7.88
N LYS A 46 -4.21 1.39 -9.19
CA LYS A 46 -3.21 0.52 -9.83
C LYS A 46 -1.78 1.00 -9.64
N PRO A 47 -1.44 2.29 -9.80
CA PRO A 47 -0.06 2.75 -9.65
C PRO A 47 0.52 2.48 -8.26
N ALA A 48 -0.25 2.80 -7.21
CA ALA A 48 0.16 2.55 -5.83
C ALA A 48 0.31 1.05 -5.52
N LEU A 49 -0.56 0.22 -6.09
CA LEU A 49 -0.48 -1.24 -5.90
C LEU A 49 0.70 -1.86 -6.66
N THR A 50 0.98 -1.39 -7.89
CA THR A 50 2.19 -1.76 -8.62
C THR A 50 3.43 -1.38 -7.84
N LEU A 51 3.49 -0.16 -7.29
CA LEU A 51 4.56 0.28 -6.40
C LEU A 51 4.72 -0.66 -5.21
N LEU A 52 3.64 -0.93 -4.46
CA LEU A 52 3.69 -1.82 -3.30
C LEU A 52 4.21 -3.22 -3.69
N GLY A 53 3.82 -3.75 -4.84
CA GLY A 53 4.31 -5.03 -5.36
C GLY A 53 5.81 -5.07 -5.68
N THR A 54 6.47 -3.92 -5.87
CA THR A 54 7.93 -3.86 -6.07
C THR A 54 8.75 -3.93 -4.78
N ILE A 55 8.12 -3.77 -3.61
CA ILE A 55 8.81 -3.71 -2.32
C ILE A 55 8.88 -5.11 -1.70
N ASP A 56 10.10 -5.59 -1.44
CA ASP A 56 10.35 -6.83 -0.71
C ASP A 56 10.09 -6.61 0.78
N ALA A 57 8.85 -6.87 1.18
CA ALA A 57 8.42 -6.82 2.57
C ALA A 57 7.33 -7.86 2.86
N PRO A 58 7.44 -8.61 3.98
CA PRO A 58 6.46 -9.62 4.38
C PRO A 58 5.15 -9.03 4.90
N LEU A 59 5.15 -7.75 5.28
CA LEU A 59 3.96 -7.03 5.74
C LEU A 59 3.90 -5.64 5.09
N LYS A 60 2.75 -5.32 4.48
CA LYS A 60 2.47 -4.02 3.88
C LYS A 60 1.11 -3.51 4.39
N ILE A 61 1.12 -2.47 5.22
CA ILE A 61 -0.08 -1.87 5.78
C ILE A 61 -0.46 -0.66 4.93
N VAL A 62 -1.71 -0.62 4.46
CA VAL A 62 -2.24 0.51 3.71
C VAL A 62 -3.32 1.21 4.52
N ILE A 63 -3.14 2.51 4.75
CA ILE A 63 -4.07 3.36 5.48
C ILE A 63 -4.61 4.40 4.50
N PRO A 64 -5.90 4.39 4.14
CA PRO A 64 -6.46 5.39 3.23
C PRO A 64 -6.40 6.80 3.82
N GLY A 65 -5.95 7.76 3.01
CA GLY A 65 -5.93 9.17 3.32
C GLY A 65 -7.20 9.90 2.87
N LYS A 66 -7.23 11.22 3.06
CA LYS A 66 -8.36 12.08 2.68
C LYS A 66 -8.70 12.01 1.18
N SER A 67 -7.69 11.89 0.33
CA SER A 67 -7.80 11.79 -1.14
C SER A 67 -8.36 10.45 -1.62
N ASP A 68 -8.28 9.40 -0.81
CA ASP A 68 -8.71 8.04 -1.14
C ASP A 68 -10.23 7.85 -0.90
N LYS A 69 -11.04 8.72 -1.50
CA LYS A 69 -12.49 8.85 -1.22
C LYS A 69 -13.27 7.55 -1.41
N LEU A 70 -12.97 6.75 -2.44
CA LEU A 70 -13.70 5.52 -2.74
C LEU A 70 -13.45 4.44 -1.66
N LEU A 71 -12.20 4.29 -1.22
CA LEU A 71 -11.85 3.45 -0.08
C LEU A 71 -12.52 3.90 1.22
N ARG A 72 -12.47 5.21 1.53
CA ARG A 72 -13.11 5.76 2.74
C ARG A 72 -14.63 5.54 2.75
N LYS A 73 -15.28 5.62 1.59
CA LYS A 73 -16.71 5.34 1.42
C LYS A 73 -17.04 3.86 1.31
N ARG A 74 -16.03 2.98 1.28
CA ARG A 74 -16.20 1.54 1.05
C ARG A 74 -17.00 1.26 -0.23
N ASP A 75 -16.68 2.00 -1.30
CA ASP A 75 -17.29 1.79 -2.61
C ASP A 75 -17.18 0.30 -3.02
N PRO A 76 -18.29 -0.38 -3.34
CA PRO A 76 -18.29 -1.82 -3.57
C PRO A 76 -17.31 -2.28 -4.66
N ALA A 77 -17.23 -1.56 -5.77
CA ALA A 77 -16.34 -1.90 -6.87
C ALA A 77 -14.87 -1.79 -6.44
N THR A 78 -14.53 -0.72 -5.70
CA THR A 78 -13.21 -0.53 -5.11
C THR A 78 -12.88 -1.64 -4.11
N MET A 79 -13.81 -2.02 -3.24
CA MET A 79 -13.59 -3.09 -2.26
C MET A 79 -13.33 -4.45 -2.92
N ILE A 80 -14.06 -4.77 -3.99
CA ILE A 80 -13.83 -6.00 -4.79
C ILE A 80 -12.44 -5.98 -5.42
N GLN A 81 -12.02 -4.86 -6.01
CA GLN A 81 -10.66 -4.73 -6.57
C GLN A 81 -9.61 -4.97 -5.49
N TRP A 82 -9.74 -4.32 -4.33
CA TRP A 82 -8.81 -4.51 -3.20
C TRP A 82 -8.78 -5.95 -2.69
N ALA A 83 -9.92 -6.63 -2.62
CA ALA A 83 -9.98 -8.05 -2.26
C ALA A 83 -9.23 -8.94 -3.27
N ALA A 84 -9.33 -8.64 -4.56
CA ALA A 84 -8.58 -9.33 -5.60
C ALA A 84 -7.07 -9.10 -5.45
N TYR A 85 -6.63 -7.87 -5.15
CA TYR A 85 -5.23 -7.57 -4.90
C TYR A 85 -4.68 -8.25 -3.64
N MET A 86 -5.43 -8.27 -2.55
CA MET A 86 -5.01 -8.98 -1.33
C MET A 86 -4.98 -10.51 -1.53
N SER A 87 -5.78 -11.03 -2.46
CA SER A 87 -5.72 -12.44 -2.85
C SER A 87 -4.46 -12.75 -3.67
N SER A 88 -3.98 -11.82 -4.50
CA SER A 88 -2.76 -12.00 -5.30
C SER A 88 -1.47 -11.67 -4.55
N ASP A 89 -1.51 -10.72 -3.60
CA ASP A 89 -0.44 -10.42 -2.66
C ASP A 89 -0.97 -10.39 -1.22
N PRO A 90 -0.88 -11.52 -0.48
CA PRO A 90 -1.40 -11.61 0.89
C PRO A 90 -0.61 -10.79 1.92
N SER A 91 0.55 -10.24 1.55
CA SER A 91 1.33 -9.35 2.41
C SER A 91 0.65 -7.98 2.60
N ILE A 92 -0.26 -7.60 1.70
CA ILE A 92 -1.00 -6.35 1.77
C ILE A 92 -2.17 -6.49 2.75
N LYS A 93 -2.23 -5.57 3.71
CA LYS A 93 -3.30 -5.40 4.69
C LYS A 93 -3.89 -4.00 4.55
N LEU A 94 -5.15 -3.93 4.11
CA LEU A 94 -5.90 -2.68 4.04
C LEU A 94 -6.53 -2.37 5.40
N HIS A 95 -6.14 -1.25 6.01
CA HIS A 95 -6.67 -0.77 7.27
C HIS A 95 -7.66 0.37 7.03
N LEU A 96 -8.94 0.03 6.95
CA LEU A 96 -10.02 1.02 6.87
C LEU A 96 -10.34 1.50 8.29
N ASN A 97 -10.10 2.78 8.57
CA ASN A 97 -10.56 3.37 9.83
C ASN A 97 -12.09 3.17 9.94
N PRO A 98 -12.61 2.69 11.09
CA PRO A 98 -14.03 2.76 11.36
C PRO A 98 -14.47 4.23 11.27
N SER A 99 -15.60 4.46 10.59
CA SER A 99 -16.06 5.76 10.11
C SER A 99 -15.94 6.87 11.15
N THR A 100 -15.27 7.96 10.77
CA THR A 100 -15.60 9.32 11.25
C THR A 100 -16.83 9.82 10.53
#